data_AF-A0A1Q5QY11-F1
#
_entry.id   AF-A0A1Q5QY11-F1
#
_cell.length_a   1.000
_cell.length_b   1.000
_cell.length_c   1.000
_cell.angle_alpha   90.00
_cell.angle_beta   90.00
_cell.angle_gamma   90.00
#
_symmetry.space_group_name_H-M   'P 1'
#
loop_
_entity.id
_entity.type
_entity.pdbx_description
1 polymer ?
#
loop_
_entity_poly.entity_id
_entity_poly.type
_entity_poly.pdbx_seq_one_letter_code
_entity_poly.pdbx_strand_id
1 'polypeptide(L)'
;LRLHVDDGGKLSHDNGIALLNEVERLREILDTPLHEPFLNAAVHEAKHQIYRWGAEHDAKKTAWDWFWTLGYLGGKAAHAALAGDWTKAKHHTITAGALLANWHAHIVDAEHHG
;
A
#
# COMPACT_ATOMS: atom_id res chain seq x y z
N LEU A 1 -32.93 -21.01 6.68
CA LEU A 1 -32.46 -19.81 7.39
C LEU A 1 -31.86 -18.87 6.35
N ARG A 2 -32.39 -17.66 6.18
CA ARG A 2 -32.04 -16.71 5.10
C ARG A 2 -31.23 -15.57 5.72
N LEU A 3 -29.98 -15.39 5.31
CA LEU A 3 -29.15 -14.23 5.70
C LEU A 3 -29.22 -13.19 4.57
N HIS A 4 -29.49 -11.93 4.94
CA HIS A 4 -29.50 -10.77 4.06
C HIS A 4 -28.06 -10.29 3.80
N VAL A 5 -27.79 -9.97 2.54
CA VAL A 5 -26.60 -9.25 2.07
C VAL A 5 -27.14 -7.97 1.44
N ASP A 6 -26.93 -6.84 2.11
CA ASP A 6 -27.19 -5.50 1.56
C ASP A 6 -25.97 -5.18 0.66
N ASP A 7 -25.98 -5.12 -0.67
CA ASP A 7 -27.02 -5.12 -1.70
C ASP A 7 -26.98 -6.40 -2.56
N GLY A 8 -28.05 -7.20 -2.48
CA GLY A 8 -28.69 -7.90 -3.59
C GLY A 8 -27.99 -9.05 -4.34
N GLY A 9 -26.69 -9.29 -4.15
CA GLY A 9 -25.97 -10.41 -4.78
C GLY A 9 -25.86 -11.62 -3.85
N LYS A 10 -26.64 -12.68 -4.06
CA LYS A 10 -26.40 -13.95 -3.36
C LYS A 10 -25.05 -14.51 -3.80
N LEU A 11 -24.22 -14.93 -2.85
CA LEU A 11 -23.05 -15.78 -3.11
C LEU A 11 -23.54 -17.05 -3.81
N SER A 12 -23.35 -17.12 -5.13
CA SER A 12 -23.48 -18.34 -5.92
C SER A 12 -22.19 -19.14 -5.84
N HIS A 13 -22.25 -20.42 -6.20
CA HIS A 13 -21.05 -21.25 -6.33
C HIS A 13 -20.05 -20.60 -7.31
N ASP A 14 -20.55 -20.04 -8.40
CA ASP A 14 -19.74 -19.39 -9.44
C ASP A 14 -19.06 -18.10 -8.94
N ASN A 15 -19.77 -17.28 -8.16
CA ASN A 15 -19.19 -16.07 -7.56
C ASN A 15 -18.21 -16.41 -6.44
N GLY A 16 -18.46 -17.51 -5.70
CA GLY A 16 -17.54 -18.04 -4.71
C GLY A 16 -16.23 -18.53 -5.32
N ILE A 17 -16.30 -19.23 -6.46
CA ILE A 17 -15.13 -19.63 -7.24
C ILE A 17 -14.37 -18.41 -7.77
N ALA A 18 -15.09 -17.42 -8.30
CA ALA A 18 -14.46 -16.18 -8.78
C ALA A 18 -13.70 -15.43 -7.66
N LEU A 19 -14.27 -15.38 -6.46
CA LEU A 19 -13.63 -14.78 -5.28
C LEU A 19 -12.39 -15.58 -4.84
N LEU A 20 -12.46 -16.91 -4.83
CA LEU A 20 -11.33 -17.75 -4.46
C LEU A 20 -10.19 -17.64 -5.48
N ASN A 21 -10.50 -17.63 -6.76
CA ASN A 21 -9.52 -17.40 -7.83
C ASN A 21 -8.87 -16.03 -7.71
N GLU A 22 -9.64 -14.99 -7.33
CA GLU A 22 -9.08 -13.66 -7.11
C GLU A 22 -8.19 -13.63 -5.86
N VAL A 23 -8.58 -14.31 -4.78
CA VAL A 23 -7.74 -14.45 -3.59
C VAL A 23 -6.43 -15.19 -3.91
N GLU A 24 -6.50 -16.25 -4.72
CA GLU A 24 -5.33 -17.02 -5.14
C GLU A 24 -4.41 -16.20 -6.05
N ARG A 25 -4.97 -15.52 -7.05
CA ARG A 25 -4.23 -14.58 -7.91
C ARG A 25 -3.54 -13.47 -7.10
N LEU A 26 -4.24 -12.90 -6.11
CA LEU A 26 -3.68 -11.87 -5.25
C LEU A 26 -2.55 -12.42 -4.37
N ARG A 27 -2.70 -13.66 -3.86
CA ARG A 27 -1.65 -14.36 -3.11
C ARG A 27 -0.44 -14.65 -3.97
N GLU A 28 -0.61 -15.11 -5.21
CA GLU A 28 0.49 -15.33 -6.15
C GLU A 28 1.27 -14.04 -6.43
N ILE A 29 0.58 -12.90 -6.57
CA ILE A 29 1.22 -11.58 -6.71
C ILE A 29 1.98 -11.19 -5.44
N LEU A 30 1.41 -11.45 -4.26
CA LEU A 30 2.03 -11.16 -2.96
C LEU A 30 3.25 -12.05 -2.68
N ASP A 31 3.20 -13.33 -3.07
CA ASP A 31 4.23 -14.34 -2.81
C ASP A 31 5.30 -14.42 -3.90
N THR A 32 5.14 -13.70 -5.03
CA THR A 32 6.16 -13.62 -6.08
C THR A 32 7.38 -12.85 -5.56
N PRO A 33 8.59 -13.45 -5.54
CA PRO A 33 9.81 -12.75 -5.15
C PRO A 33 10.15 -11.66 -6.18
N LEU A 34 9.80 -10.40 -5.88
CA LEU A 34 10.03 -9.28 -6.78
C LEU A 34 11.51 -8.87 -6.78
N HIS A 35 12.22 -9.24 -7.84
CA HIS A 35 13.48 -8.61 -8.25
C HIS A 35 13.17 -7.44 -9.22
N GLU A 36 12.41 -6.40 -8.81
CA GLU A 36 11.66 -5.59 -9.79
C GLU A 36 11.62 -4.06 -9.61
N PRO A 37 11.22 -3.30 -10.68
CA PRO A 37 11.35 -1.86 -10.82
C PRO A 37 10.66 -1.08 -9.70
N PHE A 38 11.32 -0.01 -9.27
CA PHE A 38 10.93 0.88 -8.16
C PHE A 38 9.42 1.12 -8.00
N LEU A 39 8.68 1.36 -9.09
CA LEU A 39 7.24 1.64 -9.05
C LEU A 39 6.40 0.45 -8.55
N ASN A 40 6.67 -0.77 -9.04
CA ASN A 40 5.92 -1.96 -8.62
C ASN A 40 6.15 -2.23 -7.13
N ALA A 41 7.41 -2.12 -6.69
CA ALA A 41 7.78 -2.29 -5.29
C ALA A 41 7.14 -1.22 -4.39
N ALA A 42 7.08 0.04 -4.84
CA ALA A 42 6.44 1.13 -4.10
C ALA A 42 4.92 0.92 -3.96
N VAL A 43 4.24 0.49 -5.02
CA VAL A 43 2.81 0.17 -4.99
C VAL A 43 2.52 -1.00 -4.04
N HIS A 44 3.34 -2.05 -4.09
CA HIS A 44 3.20 -3.19 -3.20
C HIS A 44 3.42 -2.81 -1.74
N GLU A 45 4.48 -2.06 -1.45
CA GLU A 45 4.79 -1.58 -0.12
C GLU A 45 3.71 -0.60 0.41
N ALA A 46 3.08 0.21 -0.45
CA ALA A 46 1.96 1.07 -0.07
C ALA A 46 0.77 0.27 0.45
N LYS A 47 0.39 -0.79 -0.26
CA LYS A 47 -0.67 -1.73 0.17
C LYS A 47 -0.30 -2.40 1.48
N HIS A 48 0.95 -2.82 1.62
CA HIS A 48 1.44 -3.46 2.85
C HIS A 48 1.40 -2.49 4.05
N GLN A 49 1.73 -1.21 3.88
CA GLN A 49 1.62 -0.19 4.93
C GLN A 49 0.17 0.01 5.38
N ILE A 50 -0.79 0.09 4.43
CA ILE A 50 -2.22 0.19 4.75
C ILE A 50 -2.70 -1.07 5.48
N TYR A 51 -2.31 -2.26 5.01
CA TYR A 51 -2.65 -3.51 5.70
C TYR A 51 -2.11 -3.54 7.13
N ARG A 52 -0.87 -3.07 7.33
CA ARG A 52 -0.17 -3.13 8.62
C ARG A 52 -0.70 -2.12 9.63
N TRP A 53 -1.05 -0.91 9.21
CA TRP A 53 -1.41 0.19 10.11
C TRP A 53 -2.90 0.57 10.06
N GLY A 54 -3.64 0.07 9.07
CA GLY A 54 -5.04 0.41 8.81
C GLY A 54 -5.16 1.74 8.05
N ALA A 55 -6.22 1.89 7.25
CA ALA A 55 -6.48 3.12 6.49
C ALA A 55 -6.74 4.34 7.41
N GLU A 56 -7.31 4.12 8.60
CA GLU A 56 -7.58 5.18 9.58
C GLU A 56 -6.30 5.83 10.12
N HIS A 57 -5.17 5.13 10.09
CA HIS A 57 -3.89 5.65 10.55
C HIS A 57 -3.46 6.89 9.77
N ASP A 58 -3.82 6.96 8.50
CA ASP A 58 -3.45 8.05 7.61
C ASP A 58 -4.53 9.14 7.51
N ALA A 59 -5.77 8.83 7.90
CA ALA A 59 -6.92 9.73 7.75
C ALA A 59 -6.75 11.08 8.44
N LYS A 60 -6.05 11.12 9.60
CA LYS A 60 -5.85 12.33 10.40
C LYS A 60 -4.53 13.06 10.10
N LYS A 61 -3.72 12.55 9.16
CA LYS A 61 -2.44 13.18 8.82
C LYS A 61 -2.69 14.50 8.10
N THR A 62 -2.02 15.55 8.57
CA THR A 62 -1.90 16.82 7.87
C THR A 62 -0.85 16.73 6.76
N ALA A 63 -0.84 17.70 5.84
CA ALA A 63 0.21 17.81 4.83
C ALA A 63 1.63 17.84 5.44
N TRP A 64 1.78 18.42 6.64
CA TRP A 64 3.05 18.46 7.35
C TRP A 64 3.47 17.10 7.92
N ASP A 65 2.54 16.27 8.39
CA ASP A 65 2.84 14.92 8.86
C ASP A 65 3.39 14.05 7.73
N TRP A 66 2.82 14.18 6.53
CA TRP A 66 3.32 13.53 5.32
C TRP A 66 4.71 14.03 4.93
N PHE A 67 4.92 15.35 4.88
CA PHE A 67 6.21 15.97 4.56
C PHE A 67 7.34 15.49 5.49
N TRP A 68 7.10 15.50 6.81
CA TRP A 68 8.12 15.09 7.78
C TRP A 68 8.44 13.60 7.67
N THR A 69 7.43 12.77 7.43
CA THR A 69 7.64 11.33 7.20
C THR A 69 8.46 11.09 5.93
N LEU A 70 8.19 11.83 4.85
CA LEU A 70 8.98 11.76 3.62
C LEU A 70 10.44 12.15 3.86
N GLY A 71 10.68 13.27 4.56
CA GLY A 71 12.03 13.73 4.90
C GLY A 71 12.80 12.69 5.73
N TYR A 72 12.15 12.08 6.72
CA TYR A 72 12.74 11.02 7.53
C TYR A 72 13.12 9.79 6.70
N LEU A 73 12.23 9.31 5.82
CA LEU A 73 12.51 8.17 4.94
C LEU A 73 13.63 8.48 3.94
N GLY A 74 13.63 9.68 3.35
CA GLY A 74 14.70 10.14 2.47
C GLY A 74 16.04 10.21 3.19
N GLY A 75 16.07 10.70 4.43
CA GLY A 75 17.26 10.73 5.28
C GLY A 75 17.82 9.33 5.54
N LYS A 76 16.97 8.35 5.85
CA LYS A 76 17.41 6.95 6.01
C LYS A 76 17.98 6.36 4.72
N ALA A 77 17.37 6.66 3.57
CA ALA A 77 17.87 6.21 2.27
C ALA A 77 19.26 6.79 1.96
N ALA A 78 19.42 8.10 2.16
CA ALA A 78 20.71 8.79 1.96
C ALA A 78 21.79 8.25 2.90
N HIS A 79 21.46 8.08 4.19
CA HIS A 79 22.42 7.55 5.17
C HIS A 79 22.86 6.12 4.82
N ALA A 80 21.93 5.25 4.43
CA ALA A 80 22.24 3.89 3.99
C ALA A 80 23.13 3.87 2.74
N ALA A 81 22.84 4.74 1.75
CA ALA A 81 23.65 4.85 0.54
C ALA A 81 25.09 5.32 0.85
N LEU A 82 25.26 6.32 1.71
CA LEU A 82 26.57 6.81 2.14
C LEU A 82 27.36 5.77 2.93
N ALA A 83 26.67 4.89 3.66
CA ALA A 83 27.28 3.76 4.37
C ALA A 83 27.58 2.53 3.47
N GLY A 84 27.21 2.57 2.19
CA GLY A 84 27.35 1.43 1.26
C GLY A 84 26.34 0.30 1.47
N ASP A 85 25.32 0.50 2.30
CA ASP A 85 24.22 -0.45 2.52
C ASP A 85 23.14 -0.26 1.43
N TRP A 86 23.47 -0.70 0.21
CA TRP A 86 22.62 -0.52 -0.96
C TRP A 86 21.26 -1.21 -0.85
N THR A 87 21.18 -2.31 -0.09
CA THR A 87 19.92 -3.01 0.16
C THR A 87 18.99 -2.11 0.96
N LYS A 88 19.45 -1.52 2.06
CA LYS A 88 18.62 -0.57 2.83
C LYS A 88 18.35 0.72 2.09
N ALA A 89 19.30 1.22 1.31
CA ALA A 89 19.09 2.41 0.48
C ALA A 89 17.91 2.20 -0.49
N LYS A 90 17.92 1.09 -1.25
CA LYS A 90 16.83 0.71 -2.15
C LYS A 90 15.51 0.49 -1.40
N HIS A 91 15.56 -0.18 -0.25
CA HIS A 91 14.36 -0.41 0.55
C HIS A 91 13.74 0.91 1.02
N HIS A 92 14.54 1.84 1.57
CA HIS A 92 14.02 3.12 2.05
C HIS A 92 13.53 4.04 0.93
N THR A 93 14.13 4.01 -0.27
CA THR A 93 13.55 4.72 -1.41
C THR A 93 12.19 4.13 -1.80
N ILE A 94 12.06 2.79 -1.82
CA ILE A 94 10.77 2.12 -2.06
C ILE A 94 9.73 2.52 -1.00
N THR A 95 10.09 2.49 0.29
CA THR A 95 9.21 2.92 1.39
C THR A 95 8.78 4.38 1.24
N ALA A 96 9.67 5.26 0.78
CA ALA A 96 9.34 6.67 0.51
C ALA A 96 8.37 6.80 -0.68
N GLY A 97 8.55 6.01 -1.75
CA GLY A 97 7.59 5.94 -2.85
C GLY A 97 6.21 5.44 -2.41
N ALA A 98 6.18 4.44 -1.54
CA ALA A 98 4.94 3.93 -0.96
C ALA A 98 4.20 4.99 -0.13
N LEU A 99 4.94 5.74 0.70
CA LEU A 99 4.38 6.86 1.46
C LEU A 99 3.77 7.91 0.52
N LEU A 100 4.45 8.25 -0.58
CA LEU A 100 3.94 9.21 -1.57
C LEU A 100 2.67 8.71 -2.26
N ALA A 101 2.57 7.41 -2.56
CA ALA A 101 1.37 6.82 -3.12
C ALA A 101 0.17 6.93 -2.16
N ASN A 102 0.38 6.64 -0.87
CA ASN A 102 -0.66 6.77 0.15
C ASN A 102 -1.04 8.23 0.41
N TRP A 103 -0.06 9.15 0.41
CA TRP A 103 -0.32 10.59 0.53
C TRP A 103 -1.14 11.10 -0.66
N HIS A 104 -0.78 10.72 -1.89
CA HIS A 104 -1.56 11.08 -3.07
C HIS A 104 -3.00 10.59 -2.96
N ALA A 105 -3.22 9.33 -2.55
CA ALA A 105 -4.56 8.80 -2.32
C ALA A 105 -5.33 9.61 -1.26
N HIS A 106 -4.67 10.03 -0.18
CA HIS A 106 -5.26 10.88 0.86
C HIS A 106 -5.68 12.26 0.33
N ILE A 107 -4.87 12.88 -0.54
CA ILE A 107 -5.23 14.15 -1.20
C ILE A 107 -6.44 13.97 -2.11
N VAL A 108 -6.45 12.92 -2.93
CA VAL A 108 -7.57 12.59 -3.81
C VAL A 108 -8.84 12.40 -3.00
N ASP A 109 -8.78 11.64 -1.91
CA ASP A 109 -9.93 11.43 -1.03
C ASP A 109 -10.43 12.75 -0.43
N ALA A 110 -9.53 13.60 0.07
CA ALA A 110 -9.88 14.91 0.63
C ALA A 110 -10.52 15.85 -0.41
N GLU A 111 -10.07 15.83 -1.67
CA GLU A 111 -10.66 16.61 -2.77
C GLU A 111 -12.10 16.20 -3.09
N HIS A 112 -12.40 14.89 -3.05
CA HIS A 112 -13.75 14.39 -3.35
C HIS A 112 -14.78 14.67 -2.24
N HIS A 113 -14.33 14.94 -1.01
CA HIS A 113 -15.19 15.14 0.17
C HIS A 113 -15.20 16.59 0.69
N GLY A 114 -14.51 17.52 0.02
CA GLY A 114 -14.40 18.93 0.41
C GLY A 114 -15.22 19.89 -0.43
#